data_AF-A0A961P6T5-F1
#
_entry.id   AF-A0A961P6T5-F1
#
_cell.length_a   1.000
_cell.length_b   1.000
_cell.length_c   1.000
_cell.angle_alpha   90.00
_cell.angle_beta   90.00
_cell.angle_gamma   90.00
#
_symmetry.space_group_name_H-M   'P 1'
#
loop_
_entity.id
_entity.type
_entity.pdbx_description
1 polymer ?
#
loop_
_entity_poly.entity_id
_entity_poly.type
_entity_poly.pdbx_seq_one_letter_code
_entity_poly.pdbx_strand_id
1 'polypeptide(L)'
;MATSDDPGPAISSEHIERLTANLGRVEELSRRLVDVMAHKSGHNPALDGPNQQLFAQAAAAYWHEAINNPARIIEQQVAYWGKTVTHFAEAQQAMLKGAALQAPEDPGPKDARFRNPLWDTHPYFNFIKQQYQINAKAIQDAVEAAEDMDAKEKKRLAYFARQIVDLMAPTNFLATNPDALEKAVSTEGQSLVAGLENLVRDLEANDGELVVRLADETAFELGKNIATSKGQVVYRNRMIELIQYEAQTEKVHETPIVIFPPWINKFYIL
;
A
#
# COMPACT_ATOMS: atom_id res chain seq x y z
N MET A 1 -16.32 -23.81 44.37
CA MET A 1 -16.51 -24.75 43.25
C MET A 1 -17.72 -24.28 42.47
N ALA A 2 -17.50 -23.58 41.35
CA ALA A 2 -18.47 -23.27 40.30
C ALA A 2 -17.72 -22.50 39.20
N THR A 3 -17.02 -23.23 38.33
CA THR A 3 -16.54 -22.76 37.05
C THR A 3 -17.74 -22.70 36.11
N SER A 4 -18.16 -21.49 35.72
CA SER A 4 -19.07 -21.31 34.61
C SER A 4 -18.26 -21.45 33.32
N ASP A 5 -18.24 -22.67 32.79
CA ASP A 5 -17.88 -22.93 31.40
C ASP A 5 -18.96 -22.31 30.51
N ASP A 6 -18.69 -21.12 29.98
CA ASP A 6 -19.46 -20.54 28.90
C ASP A 6 -18.86 -21.06 27.58
N PRO A 7 -19.51 -22.01 26.88
CA PRO A 7 -19.01 -22.47 25.60
C PRO A 7 -19.24 -21.33 24.60
N GLY A 8 -18.15 -20.80 24.04
CA GLY A 8 -18.21 -19.81 22.97
C GLY A 8 -19.19 -20.22 21.85
N PRO A 9 -19.71 -19.24 21.08
CA PRO A 9 -20.87 -19.45 20.21
C PRO A 9 -20.66 -20.65 19.28
N ALA A 10 -21.54 -21.64 19.39
CA ALA A 10 -21.54 -22.82 18.54
C ALA A 10 -21.67 -22.40 17.07
N ILE A 11 -20.80 -22.92 16.20
CA ILE A 11 -20.85 -22.70 14.76
C ILE A 11 -22.20 -23.25 14.26
N SER A 12 -23.10 -22.38 13.81
CA SER A 12 -24.42 -22.77 13.29
C SER A 12 -24.27 -23.47 11.94
N SER A 13 -25.25 -24.30 11.56
CA SER A 13 -25.31 -24.91 10.23
C SER A 13 -25.33 -23.86 9.12
N GLU A 14 -26.00 -22.73 9.36
CA GLU A 14 -26.06 -21.58 8.45
C GLU A 14 -24.67 -20.95 8.22
N HIS A 15 -23.82 -20.86 9.25
CA HIS A 15 -22.44 -20.38 9.10
C HIS A 15 -21.60 -21.33 8.23
N ILE A 16 -21.79 -22.64 8.38
CA ILE A 16 -21.07 -23.64 7.56
C ILE A 16 -21.51 -23.55 6.09
N GLU A 17 -22.80 -23.37 5.84
CA GLU A 17 -23.35 -23.18 4.49
C GLU A 17 -22.79 -21.91 3.83
N ARG A 18 -22.77 -20.77 4.54
CA ARG A 18 -22.20 -19.51 4.03
C ARG A 18 -20.71 -19.63 3.74
N LEU A 19 -19.95 -20.27 4.63
CA LEU A 19 -18.52 -20.52 4.42
C LEU A 19 -18.29 -21.40 3.18
N THR A 20 -19.07 -22.47 3.03
CA THR A 20 -19.00 -23.37 1.87
C THR A 20 -19.32 -22.65 0.57
N ALA A 21 -20.36 -21.81 0.56
CA ALA A 21 -20.72 -20.99 -0.59
C ALA A 21 -19.61 -19.98 -0.96
N ASN A 22 -18.98 -19.36 0.05
CA ASN A 22 -17.85 -18.45 -0.17
C ASN A 22 -16.63 -19.18 -0.74
N LEU A 23 -16.32 -20.39 -0.27
CA LEU A 23 -15.25 -21.22 -0.84
C LEU A 23 -15.49 -21.56 -2.32
N GLY A 24 -16.73 -21.90 -2.68
CA GLY A 24 -17.09 -22.13 -4.09
C GLY A 24 -16.87 -20.90 -4.97
N ARG A 25 -17.21 -19.70 -4.46
CA ARG A 25 -16.93 -18.43 -5.16
C ARG A 25 -15.43 -18.15 -5.31
N VAL A 26 -14.63 -18.47 -4.29
CA VAL A 26 -13.17 -18.32 -4.37
C VAL A 26 -12.59 -19.22 -5.46
N GLU A 27 -13.07 -20.45 -5.61
CA GLU A 27 -12.63 -21.36 -6.66
C GLU A 27 -12.94 -20.83 -8.07
N GLU A 28 -14.18 -20.34 -8.28
CA GLU A 28 -14.60 -19.69 -9.53
C GLU A 28 -13.72 -18.48 -9.86
N LEU A 29 -13.52 -17.59 -8.89
CA LEU A 29 -12.69 -16.40 -9.04
C LEU A 29 -11.23 -16.72 -9.30
N SER A 30 -10.70 -17.75 -8.65
CA SER A 30 -9.32 -18.21 -8.87
C SER A 30 -9.14 -18.70 -10.31
N ARG A 31 -10.16 -19.34 -10.87
CA ARG A 31 -10.15 -19.77 -12.28
C ARG A 31 -10.13 -18.58 -13.24
N ARG A 32 -10.98 -17.56 -13.01
CA ARG A 32 -10.99 -16.31 -13.78
C ARG A 32 -9.65 -15.59 -13.68
N LEU A 33 -9.08 -15.50 -12.48
CA LEU A 33 -7.77 -14.91 -12.25
C LEU A 33 -6.67 -15.59 -13.08
N VAL A 34 -6.63 -16.94 -13.05
CA VAL A 34 -5.66 -17.71 -13.84
C VAL A 34 -5.86 -17.49 -15.34
N ASP A 35 -7.10 -17.47 -15.81
CA ASP A 35 -7.42 -17.27 -17.23
C ASP A 35 -6.96 -15.89 -17.73
N VAL A 36 -7.24 -14.83 -16.97
CA VAL A 36 -6.83 -13.46 -17.30
C VAL A 36 -5.31 -13.31 -17.27
N MET A 37 -4.64 -13.89 -16.27
CA MET A 37 -3.17 -13.88 -16.22
C MET A 37 -2.52 -14.67 -17.36
N ALA A 38 -3.15 -15.76 -17.82
CA ALA A 38 -2.65 -16.57 -18.92
C ALA A 38 -2.76 -15.86 -20.28
N HIS A 39 -3.76 -14.98 -20.44
CA HIS A 39 -4.01 -14.22 -21.67
C HIS A 39 -3.52 -12.77 -21.62
N LYS A 40 -2.68 -12.44 -20.62
CA LYS A 40 -2.15 -11.09 -20.44
C LYS A 40 -1.43 -10.61 -21.71
N SER A 41 -1.90 -9.49 -22.27
CA SER A 41 -1.23 -8.85 -23.40
C SER A 41 0.09 -8.19 -22.96
N GLY A 42 1.05 -8.09 -23.87
CA GLY A 42 2.40 -7.59 -23.58
C GLY A 42 2.38 -6.20 -22.93
N HIS A 43 3.03 -6.10 -21.77
CA HIS A 43 3.23 -4.86 -21.01
C HIS A 43 4.13 -3.86 -21.76
N ASN A 44 3.86 -2.57 -21.61
CA ASN A 44 4.73 -1.51 -22.15
C ASN A 44 5.96 -1.30 -21.24
N PRO A 45 7.18 -1.67 -21.69
CA PRO A 45 8.39 -1.55 -20.85
C PRO A 45 8.72 -0.11 -20.45
N ALA A 46 8.17 0.89 -21.14
CA ALA A 46 8.33 2.30 -20.77
C ALA A 46 7.60 2.68 -19.47
N LEU A 47 6.69 1.82 -18.99
CA LEU A 47 5.96 1.97 -17.72
C LEU A 47 6.65 1.22 -16.56
N ASP A 48 7.75 0.50 -16.82
CA ASP A 48 8.54 -0.11 -15.75
C ASP A 48 9.14 0.94 -14.82
N GLY A 49 9.33 0.53 -13.56
CA GLY A 49 9.88 1.35 -12.48
C GLY A 49 11.27 1.95 -12.79
N PRO A 50 11.87 2.67 -11.82
CA PRO A 50 13.07 3.49 -12.06
C PRO A 50 14.18 2.74 -12.80
N ASN A 51 14.81 3.43 -13.75
CA ASN A 51 15.90 2.92 -14.61
C ASN A 51 16.87 2.03 -13.82
N GLN A 52 17.10 0.81 -14.29
CA GLN A 52 17.99 -0.20 -13.68
C GLN A 52 19.38 0.34 -13.30
N GLN A 53 19.84 1.37 -14.01
CA GLN A 53 21.07 2.09 -13.71
C GLN A 53 21.12 2.67 -12.30
N LEU A 54 19.99 3.16 -11.76
CA LEU A 54 19.92 3.71 -10.41
C LEU A 54 20.19 2.63 -9.36
N PHE A 55 19.60 1.43 -9.54
CA PHE A 55 19.84 0.30 -8.64
C PHE A 55 21.28 -0.20 -8.73
N ALA A 56 21.85 -0.27 -9.93
CA ALA A 56 23.24 -0.63 -10.13
C ALA A 56 24.21 0.36 -9.46
N GLN A 57 23.94 1.67 -9.58
CA GLN A 57 24.73 2.71 -8.91
C GLN A 57 24.61 2.64 -7.39
N ALA A 58 23.40 2.45 -6.86
CA ALA A 58 23.19 2.28 -5.42
C ALA A 58 23.91 1.04 -4.87
N ALA A 59 23.84 -0.08 -5.59
CA ALA A 59 24.55 -1.30 -5.21
C ALA A 59 26.07 -1.09 -5.25
N ALA A 60 26.60 -0.43 -6.30
CA ALA A 60 28.02 -0.11 -6.40
C ALA A 60 28.50 0.81 -5.26
N ALA A 61 27.72 1.84 -4.91
CA ALA A 61 28.02 2.72 -3.78
C ALA A 61 28.03 1.97 -2.44
N TYR A 62 27.04 1.09 -2.22
CA TYR A 62 27.00 0.23 -1.03
C TYR A 62 28.24 -0.69 -0.94
N TRP A 63 28.62 -1.32 -2.05
CA TRP A 63 29.82 -2.16 -2.10
C TRP A 63 31.11 -1.36 -1.90
N HIS A 64 31.17 -0.13 -2.43
CA HIS A 64 32.32 0.76 -2.23
C HIS A 64 32.49 1.13 -0.75
N GLU A 65 31.40 1.54 -0.09
CA GLU A 65 31.38 1.83 1.35
C GLU A 65 31.74 0.59 2.18
N ALA A 66 31.26 -0.59 1.80
CA ALA A 66 31.59 -1.84 2.51
C ALA A 66 33.07 -2.22 2.42
N ILE A 67 33.75 -1.86 1.34
CA ILE A 67 35.19 -2.13 1.15
C ILE A 67 36.03 -1.06 1.87
N ASN A 68 35.64 0.20 1.79
CA ASN A 68 36.43 1.32 2.32
C ASN A 68 36.21 1.56 3.81
N ASN A 69 35.00 1.27 4.32
CA ASN A 69 34.59 1.49 5.71
C ASN A 69 34.00 0.20 6.34
N PRO A 70 34.74 -0.93 6.35
CA PRO A 70 34.23 -2.22 6.77
C PRO A 70 33.78 -2.22 8.25
N ALA A 71 34.43 -1.43 9.11
CA ALA A 71 34.06 -1.31 10.51
C ALA A 71 32.63 -0.75 10.70
N ARG A 72 32.23 0.23 9.89
CA ARG A 72 30.90 0.86 9.95
C ARG A 72 29.80 -0.10 9.51
N ILE A 73 30.04 -0.86 8.44
CA ILE A 73 29.11 -1.90 7.98
C ILE A 73 29.02 -3.04 8.98
N ILE A 74 30.15 -3.49 9.53
CA ILE A 74 30.16 -4.53 10.57
C ILE A 74 29.42 -4.06 11.82
N GLU A 75 29.63 -2.83 12.28
CA GLU A 75 28.93 -2.25 13.43
C GLU A 75 27.41 -2.18 13.19
N GLN A 76 26.98 -1.70 12.02
CA GLN A 76 25.56 -1.67 11.63
C GLN A 76 24.95 -3.08 11.56
N GLN A 77 25.67 -4.05 10.98
CA GLN A 77 25.24 -5.45 10.91
C GLN A 77 25.16 -6.06 12.31
N VAL A 78 26.16 -5.89 13.16
CA VAL A 78 26.17 -6.40 14.55
C VAL A 78 25.03 -5.79 15.36
N ALA A 79 24.78 -4.48 15.24
CA ALA A 79 23.66 -3.82 15.90
C ALA A 79 22.30 -4.35 15.41
N TYR A 80 22.16 -4.58 14.10
CA TYR A 80 20.97 -5.17 13.49
C TYR A 80 20.71 -6.60 14.00
N TRP A 81 21.71 -7.47 13.85
CA TRP A 81 21.63 -8.87 14.29
C TRP A 81 21.40 -8.99 15.80
N GLY A 82 22.06 -8.14 16.59
CA GLY A 82 21.85 -8.08 18.04
C GLY A 82 20.40 -7.75 18.39
N LYS A 83 19.79 -6.75 17.75
CA LYS A 83 18.38 -6.40 17.97
C LYS A 83 17.45 -7.53 17.52
N THR A 84 17.62 -8.06 16.31
CA THR A 84 16.78 -9.15 15.80
C THR A 84 16.85 -10.41 16.65
N VAL A 85 18.04 -10.84 17.09
CA VAL A 85 18.20 -12.03 17.94
C VAL A 85 17.63 -11.79 19.34
N THR A 86 17.82 -10.61 19.91
CA THR A 86 17.25 -10.26 21.22
C THR A 86 15.73 -10.31 21.16
N HIS A 87 15.11 -9.68 20.16
CA HIS A 87 13.66 -9.71 19.99
C HIS A 87 13.11 -11.10 19.71
N PHE A 88 13.82 -11.93 18.93
CA PHE A 88 13.43 -13.33 18.72
C PHE A 88 13.49 -14.13 20.03
N ALA A 89 14.55 -13.95 20.83
CA ALA A 89 14.71 -14.64 22.11
C ALA A 89 13.66 -14.20 23.14
N GLU A 90 13.32 -12.91 23.19
CA GLU A 90 12.23 -12.36 24.00
C GLU A 90 10.87 -12.91 23.57
N ALA A 91 10.60 -12.92 22.26
CA ALA A 91 9.39 -13.48 21.68
C ALA A 91 9.22 -14.96 22.03
N GLN A 92 10.29 -15.74 21.87
CA GLN A 92 10.30 -17.16 22.19
C GLN A 92 10.13 -17.41 23.70
N GLN A 93 10.82 -16.66 24.56
CA GLN A 93 10.68 -16.81 26.01
C GLN A 93 9.27 -16.51 26.50
N ALA A 94 8.64 -15.45 26.00
CA ALA A 94 7.30 -15.08 26.41
C ALA A 94 6.26 -16.10 25.93
N MET A 95 6.40 -16.60 24.69
CA MET A 95 5.59 -17.72 24.17
C MET A 95 5.74 -18.98 25.04
N LEU A 96 6.97 -19.34 25.45
CA LEU A 96 7.24 -20.50 26.30
C LEU A 96 6.73 -20.35 27.74
N LYS A 97 6.65 -19.12 28.25
CA LYS A 97 6.17 -18.83 29.61
C LYS A 97 4.64 -18.72 29.70
N GLY A 98 3.92 -18.86 28.58
CA GLY A 98 2.47 -18.60 28.53
C GLY A 98 2.10 -17.17 28.92
N ALA A 99 3.10 -16.28 29.01
CA ALA A 99 2.90 -14.88 29.29
C ALA A 99 2.45 -14.24 27.97
N ALA A 100 1.36 -13.47 28.02
CA ALA A 100 1.07 -12.53 26.93
C ALA A 100 2.34 -11.73 26.68
N LEU A 101 2.87 -11.78 25.45
CA LEU A 101 3.98 -10.93 25.03
C LEU A 101 3.57 -9.50 25.33
N GLN A 102 4.06 -8.94 26.43
CA GLN A 102 3.83 -7.56 26.75
C GLN A 102 4.57 -6.77 25.68
N ALA A 103 3.83 -5.95 24.92
CA ALA A 103 4.45 -5.01 24.00
C ALA A 103 5.55 -4.24 24.75
N PRO A 104 6.69 -3.97 24.09
CA PRO A 104 7.73 -3.12 24.65
C PRO A 104 7.14 -1.81 25.20
N GLU A 105 7.69 -1.28 26.29
CA GLU A 105 7.23 -0.01 26.89
C GLU A 105 7.27 1.17 25.92
N ASP A 106 8.17 1.11 24.92
CA ASP A 106 8.22 2.04 23.79
C ASP A 106 7.86 1.31 22.48
N PRO A 107 6.65 1.48 21.94
CA PRO A 107 6.22 0.87 20.67
C PRO A 107 6.89 1.50 19.44
N GLY A 108 7.81 2.46 19.64
CA GLY A 108 8.50 3.18 18.59
C GLY A 108 7.66 4.30 17.97
N PRO A 109 8.07 4.83 16.80
CA PRO A 109 7.36 5.92 16.13
C PRO A 109 5.90 5.56 15.85
N LYS A 110 4.98 6.48 16.13
CA LYS A 110 3.55 6.31 15.81
C LYS A 110 3.36 6.29 14.30
N ASP A 111 2.99 5.12 13.79
CA ASP A 111 2.68 4.88 12.38
C ASP A 111 1.19 4.51 12.26
N ALA A 112 0.46 5.26 11.43
CA ALA A 112 -0.98 5.10 11.26
C ALA A 112 -1.38 3.73 10.68
N ARG A 113 -0.45 3.00 10.06
CA ARG A 113 -0.65 1.63 9.57
C ARG A 113 -0.85 0.63 10.72
N PHE A 114 -0.27 0.88 11.89
CA PHE A 114 -0.31 -0.02 13.04
C PHE A 114 -1.34 0.41 14.10
N ARG A 115 -2.47 0.98 13.68
CA ARG A 115 -3.52 1.48 14.60
C ARG A 115 -4.32 0.39 15.29
N ASN A 116 -4.40 -0.81 14.71
CA ASN A 116 -5.12 -1.93 15.32
C ASN A 116 -4.42 -2.34 16.63
N PRO A 117 -5.14 -2.45 17.76
CA PRO A 117 -4.55 -2.82 19.04
C PRO A 117 -3.79 -4.16 19.04
N LEU A 118 -4.14 -5.09 18.15
CA LEU A 118 -3.46 -6.39 18.02
C LEU A 118 -1.98 -6.25 17.67
N TRP A 119 -1.57 -5.15 17.03
CA TRP A 119 -0.17 -4.84 16.77
C TRP A 119 0.66 -4.66 18.05
N ASP A 120 0.02 -4.33 19.17
CA ASP A 120 0.66 -4.19 20.48
C ASP A 120 0.31 -5.32 21.43
N THR A 121 -0.92 -5.84 21.37
CA THR A 121 -1.40 -6.82 22.36
C THR A 121 -1.14 -8.27 21.96
N HIS A 122 -1.03 -8.57 20.67
CA HIS A 122 -0.91 -9.95 20.21
C HIS A 122 0.55 -10.32 19.89
N PRO A 123 1.10 -11.38 20.53
CA PRO A 123 2.44 -11.92 20.30
C PRO A 123 3.00 -11.86 18.87
N TYR A 124 2.28 -12.51 17.95
CA TYR A 124 2.70 -12.67 16.56
C TYR A 124 2.73 -11.34 15.80
N PHE A 125 1.65 -10.54 15.87
CA PHE A 125 1.57 -9.26 15.17
C PHE A 125 2.58 -8.26 15.72
N ASN A 126 2.79 -8.23 17.04
CA ASN A 126 3.81 -7.39 17.65
C ASN A 126 5.22 -7.75 17.16
N PHE A 127 5.57 -9.04 17.17
CA PHE A 127 6.86 -9.50 16.65
C PHE A 127 7.08 -9.08 15.18
N ILE A 128 6.08 -9.27 14.32
CA ILE A 128 6.16 -8.89 12.90
C ILE A 128 6.30 -7.37 12.74
N LYS A 129 5.56 -6.57 13.52
CA LYS A 129 5.68 -5.10 13.53
C LYS A 129 7.09 -4.66 13.92
N GLN A 130 7.62 -5.19 15.02
CA GLN A 130 8.94 -4.84 15.53
C GLN A 130 10.03 -5.21 14.53
N GLN A 131 9.98 -6.42 13.95
CA GLN A 131 10.93 -6.83 12.92
C GLN A 131 10.89 -5.89 11.70
N TYR A 132 9.69 -5.50 11.26
CA TYR A 132 9.53 -4.52 10.19
C TYR A 132 10.17 -3.18 10.53
N GLN A 133 9.89 -2.62 11.72
CA GLN A 133 10.42 -1.32 12.16
C GLN A 133 11.96 -1.34 12.28
N ILE A 134 12.53 -2.44 12.77
CA ILE A 134 13.99 -2.65 12.84
C ILE A 134 14.60 -2.64 11.44
N ASN A 135 14.02 -3.40 10.51
CA ASN A 135 14.49 -3.46 9.12
C ASN A 135 14.37 -2.09 8.43
N ALA A 136 13.23 -1.41 8.61
CA ALA A 136 12.97 -0.08 8.08
C ALA A 136 14.01 0.94 8.57
N LYS A 137 14.29 0.94 9.88
CA LYS A 137 15.30 1.83 10.49
C LYS A 137 16.71 1.51 9.99
N ALA A 138 17.07 0.23 9.88
CA ALA A 138 18.38 -0.17 9.36
C ALA A 138 18.62 0.29 7.92
N ILE A 139 17.61 0.16 7.05
CA ILE A 139 17.67 0.66 5.67
C ILE A 139 17.78 2.18 5.64
N GLN A 140 17.00 2.88 6.47
CA GLN A 140 17.07 4.33 6.57
C GLN A 140 18.48 4.80 7.00
N ASP A 141 19.04 4.17 8.04
CA ASP A 141 20.36 4.50 8.57
C ASP A 141 21.47 4.25 7.55
N ALA A 142 21.37 3.16 6.78
CA ALA A 142 22.31 2.85 5.70
C ALA A 142 22.28 3.91 4.60
N VAL A 143 21.09 4.39 4.21
CA VAL A 143 20.97 5.45 3.19
C VAL A 143 21.46 6.80 3.72
N GLU A 144 21.22 7.12 4.99
CA GLU A 144 21.70 8.35 5.62
C GLU A 144 23.23 8.35 5.76
N ALA A 145 23.84 7.19 6.02
CA ALA A 145 25.29 7.00 6.15
C ALA A 145 26.08 7.09 4.83
N ALA A 146 25.41 7.06 3.67
CA ALA A 146 26.09 7.18 2.37
C ALA A 146 26.67 8.60 2.20
N GLU A 147 28.00 8.75 2.27
CA GLU A 147 28.71 10.03 2.24
C GLU A 147 29.24 10.40 0.83
N ASP A 148 29.48 9.41 -0.04
CA ASP A 148 30.06 9.59 -1.39
C ASP A 148 29.02 9.61 -2.51
N MET A 149 27.98 10.43 -2.37
CA MET A 149 26.94 10.59 -3.41
C MET A 149 26.51 12.03 -3.58
N ASP A 150 26.17 12.41 -4.82
CA ASP A 150 25.56 13.71 -5.08
C ASP A 150 24.25 13.89 -4.29
N ALA A 151 23.99 15.10 -3.81
CA ALA A 151 22.83 15.37 -2.95
C ALA A 151 21.49 15.03 -3.62
N LYS A 152 21.37 15.18 -4.95
CA LYS A 152 20.17 14.82 -5.71
C LYS A 152 20.02 13.31 -5.81
N GLU A 153 21.12 12.61 -6.00
CA GLU A 153 21.14 11.14 -6.06
C GLU A 153 20.83 10.53 -4.69
N LYS A 154 21.38 11.08 -3.60
CA LYS A 154 21.07 10.66 -2.22
C LYS A 154 19.59 10.85 -1.89
N LYS A 155 18.98 11.97 -2.32
CA LYS A 155 17.53 12.19 -2.19
C LYS A 155 16.72 11.16 -2.96
N ARG A 156 17.12 10.80 -4.18
CA ARG A 156 16.45 9.75 -4.98
C ARG A 156 16.57 8.39 -4.30
N LEU A 157 17.77 8.04 -3.83
CA LEU A 157 18.00 6.79 -3.10
C LEU A 157 17.12 6.70 -1.85
N ALA A 158 17.09 7.76 -1.03
CA ALA A 158 16.24 7.82 0.16
C ALA A 158 14.75 7.70 -0.17
N TYR A 159 14.31 8.34 -1.26
CA TYR A 159 12.93 8.21 -1.74
C TYR A 159 12.60 6.76 -2.11
N PHE A 160 13.39 6.13 -2.99
CA PHE A 160 13.10 4.76 -3.43
C PHE A 160 13.28 3.71 -2.34
N ALA A 161 14.27 3.87 -1.46
CA ALA A 161 14.43 2.98 -0.30
C ALA A 161 13.20 3.03 0.60
N ARG A 162 12.65 4.22 0.85
CA ARG A 162 11.39 4.39 1.59
C ARG A 162 10.22 3.71 0.89
N GLN A 163 10.09 3.87 -0.43
CA GLN A 163 9.02 3.20 -1.20
C GLN A 163 9.11 1.67 -1.10
N ILE A 164 10.32 1.09 -1.15
CA ILE A 164 10.52 -0.36 -0.98
C ILE A 164 10.16 -0.80 0.44
N VAL A 165 10.61 -0.05 1.46
CA VAL A 165 10.24 -0.32 2.86
C VAL A 165 8.72 -0.22 3.06
N ASP A 166 8.05 0.75 2.45
CA ASP A 166 6.60 0.89 2.55
C ASP A 166 5.84 -0.24 1.82
N LEU A 167 6.37 -0.72 0.69
CA LEU A 167 5.81 -1.86 -0.04
C LEU A 167 5.89 -3.15 0.79
N MET A 168 6.95 -3.32 1.57
CA MET A 168 7.17 -4.49 2.44
C MET A 168 6.45 -4.40 3.79
N ALA A 169 5.63 -3.37 4.02
CA ALA A 169 4.90 -3.22 5.26
C ALA A 169 3.98 -4.44 5.52
N PRO A 170 3.96 -5.00 6.74
CA PRO A 170 3.11 -6.15 7.10
C PRO A 170 1.62 -5.95 6.84
N THR A 171 1.15 -4.70 6.84
CA THR A 171 -0.23 -4.34 6.52
C THR A 171 -0.62 -4.63 5.07
N ASN A 172 0.34 -4.80 4.16
CA ASN A 172 0.07 -5.04 2.74
C ASN A 172 -0.22 -6.52 2.43
N PHE A 173 -0.05 -7.43 3.40
CA PHE A 173 -0.22 -8.87 3.20
C PHE A 173 -1.30 -9.42 4.14
N LEU A 174 -2.24 -10.20 3.60
CA LEU A 174 -3.36 -10.75 4.36
C LEU A 174 -2.92 -11.54 5.60
N ALA A 175 -1.92 -12.42 5.46
CA ALA A 175 -1.46 -13.29 6.54
C ALA A 175 -0.83 -12.55 7.74
N THR A 176 -0.45 -11.29 7.55
CA THR A 176 0.18 -10.46 8.59
C THR A 176 -0.67 -9.25 8.96
N ASN A 177 -1.85 -9.06 8.36
CA ASN A 177 -2.69 -7.90 8.61
C ASN A 177 -3.85 -8.27 9.56
N PRO A 178 -3.83 -7.82 10.83
CA PRO A 178 -4.87 -8.12 11.80
C PRO A 178 -6.24 -7.56 11.39
N ASP A 179 -6.30 -6.34 10.85
CA ASP A 179 -7.56 -5.72 10.40
C ASP A 179 -8.23 -6.56 9.30
N ALA A 180 -7.44 -7.05 8.35
CA ALA A 180 -7.93 -7.88 7.25
C ALA A 180 -8.40 -9.27 7.74
N LEU A 181 -7.66 -9.88 8.67
CA LEU A 181 -8.02 -11.18 9.26
C LEU A 181 -9.26 -11.07 10.15
N GLU A 182 -9.35 -10.06 11.01
CA GLU A 182 -10.54 -9.80 11.83
C GLU A 182 -11.76 -9.56 10.94
N LYS A 183 -11.61 -8.76 9.87
CA LYS A 183 -12.70 -8.54 8.91
C LYS A 183 -13.09 -9.81 8.18
N ALA A 184 -12.14 -10.66 7.80
CA ALA A 184 -12.41 -11.94 7.18
C ALA A 184 -13.24 -12.82 8.11
N VAL A 185 -12.83 -12.95 9.39
CA VAL A 185 -13.58 -13.72 10.39
C VAL A 185 -14.97 -13.13 10.62
N SER A 186 -15.07 -11.82 10.87
CA SER A 186 -16.34 -11.14 11.18
C SER A 186 -17.33 -11.14 10.01
N THR A 187 -16.85 -11.38 8.78
CA THR A 187 -17.67 -11.45 7.57
C THR A 187 -17.79 -12.88 7.04
N GLU A 188 -17.31 -13.88 7.79
CA GLU A 188 -17.30 -15.29 7.39
C GLU A 188 -16.67 -15.51 5.99
N GLY A 189 -15.60 -14.77 5.71
CA GLY A 189 -14.85 -14.81 4.45
C GLY A 189 -15.42 -13.95 3.32
N GLN A 190 -16.61 -13.34 3.48
CA GLN A 190 -17.24 -12.53 2.42
C GLN A 190 -16.38 -11.33 1.99
N SER A 191 -15.61 -10.73 2.91
CA SER A 191 -14.67 -9.64 2.56
C SER A 191 -13.54 -10.10 1.65
N LEU A 192 -13.05 -11.34 1.80
CA LEU A 192 -12.03 -11.92 0.94
C LEU A 192 -12.58 -12.20 -0.46
N VAL A 193 -13.80 -12.75 -0.53
CA VAL A 193 -14.51 -12.97 -1.81
C VAL A 193 -14.69 -11.65 -2.55
N ALA A 194 -15.16 -10.60 -1.87
CA ALA A 194 -15.33 -9.29 -2.47
C ALA A 194 -14.00 -8.66 -2.93
N GLY A 195 -12.93 -8.82 -2.14
CA GLY A 195 -11.60 -8.35 -2.51
C GLY A 195 -11.05 -9.07 -3.75
N LEU A 196 -11.22 -10.39 -3.84
CA LEU A 196 -10.80 -11.18 -4.98
C LEU A 196 -11.64 -10.87 -6.24
N GLU A 197 -12.95 -10.66 -6.10
CA GLU A 197 -13.80 -10.20 -7.21
C GLU A 197 -13.32 -8.84 -7.74
N ASN A 198 -12.96 -7.90 -6.85
CA ASN A 198 -12.40 -6.62 -7.25
C ASN A 198 -11.09 -6.79 -8.04
N LEU A 199 -10.17 -7.63 -7.54
CA LEU A 199 -8.91 -7.92 -8.23
C LEU A 199 -9.14 -8.51 -9.63
N VAL A 200 -10.01 -9.52 -9.73
CA VAL A 200 -10.32 -10.18 -11.00
C VAL A 200 -10.96 -9.21 -11.98
N ARG A 201 -11.96 -8.44 -11.54
CA ARG A 201 -12.61 -7.43 -12.38
C ARG A 201 -11.63 -6.37 -12.87
N ASP A 202 -10.74 -5.90 -12.01
CA ASP A 202 -9.74 -4.90 -12.38
C ASP A 202 -8.74 -5.46 -13.41
N LEU A 203 -8.34 -6.72 -13.28
CA LEU A 203 -7.49 -7.39 -14.27
C LEU A 203 -8.22 -7.64 -15.60
N GLU A 204 -9.47 -8.11 -15.57
CA GLU A 204 -10.30 -8.33 -16.77
C GLU A 204 -10.52 -7.04 -17.55
N ALA A 205 -10.73 -5.92 -16.86
CA ALA A 205 -10.93 -4.61 -17.48
C ALA A 205 -9.65 -4.03 -18.11
N ASN A 206 -8.47 -4.53 -17.74
CA ASN A 206 -7.17 -4.01 -18.17
C ASN A 206 -6.29 -5.08 -18.86
N ASP A 207 -6.90 -6.05 -19.54
CA ASP A 207 -6.20 -7.09 -20.32
C ASP A 207 -5.09 -7.83 -19.54
N GLY A 208 -5.31 -8.04 -18.24
CA GLY A 208 -4.35 -8.69 -17.33
C GLY A 208 -3.27 -7.77 -16.75
N GLU A 209 -3.32 -6.46 -17.01
CA GLU A 209 -2.49 -5.49 -16.31
C GLU A 209 -3.02 -5.19 -14.90
N LEU A 210 -2.10 -5.11 -13.93
CA LEU A 210 -2.42 -4.83 -12.52
C LEU A 210 -2.70 -3.33 -12.31
N VAL A 211 -3.74 -2.83 -12.96
CA VAL A 211 -4.20 -1.44 -12.84
C VAL A 211 -5.47 -1.43 -11.97
N VAL A 212 -5.38 -0.76 -10.83
CA VAL A 212 -6.50 -0.67 -9.88
C VAL A 212 -7.55 0.32 -10.42
N ARG A 213 -8.81 -0.10 -10.46
CA ARG A 213 -9.92 0.78 -10.83
C ARG A 213 -10.26 1.69 -9.64
N LEU A 214 -9.94 2.97 -9.75
CA LEU A 214 -10.16 3.95 -8.67
C LEU A 214 -11.57 4.56 -8.67
N ALA A 215 -12.28 4.49 -9.79
CA ALA A 215 -13.60 5.07 -9.94
C ALA A 215 -14.47 4.24 -10.88
N ASP A 216 -15.78 4.38 -10.74
CA ASP A 216 -16.70 3.86 -11.72
C ASP A 216 -16.75 4.78 -12.96
N GLU A 217 -16.18 4.29 -14.06
CA GLU A 217 -16.17 4.98 -15.35
C GLU A 217 -17.57 5.22 -15.93
N THR A 218 -18.58 4.46 -15.48
CA THR A 218 -19.97 4.64 -15.93
C THR A 218 -20.75 5.65 -15.09
N ALA A 219 -20.21 6.07 -13.94
CA ALA A 219 -20.87 7.01 -13.05
C ALA A 219 -20.81 8.46 -13.54
N PHE A 220 -19.88 8.79 -14.45
CA PHE A 220 -19.61 10.17 -14.85
C PHE A 220 -19.88 10.42 -16.33
N GLU A 221 -20.69 11.44 -16.59
CA GLU A 221 -21.05 11.90 -17.93
C GLU A 221 -20.68 13.38 -18.07
N LEU A 222 -19.76 13.65 -19.01
CA LEU A 222 -19.25 15.00 -19.26
C LEU A 222 -20.38 15.95 -19.69
N GLY A 223 -20.48 17.08 -18.99
CA GLY A 223 -21.51 18.09 -19.21
C GLY A 223 -22.87 17.75 -18.57
N LYS A 224 -23.05 16.56 -17.99
CA LYS A 224 -24.28 16.19 -17.26
C LYS A 224 -24.11 16.21 -15.74
N ASN A 225 -23.07 15.54 -15.23
CA ASN A 225 -22.80 15.47 -13.79
C ASN A 225 -21.35 15.84 -13.43
N ILE A 226 -20.48 16.02 -14.41
CA ILE A 226 -19.14 16.62 -14.26
C ILE A 226 -18.94 17.71 -15.32
N ALA A 227 -18.13 18.72 -15.03
CA ALA A 227 -17.91 19.88 -15.90
C ALA A 227 -19.21 20.57 -16.38
N THR A 228 -20.18 20.73 -15.47
CA THR A 228 -21.56 21.18 -15.77
C THR A 228 -21.75 22.70 -15.70
N SER A 229 -20.71 23.45 -15.36
CA SER A 229 -20.78 24.92 -15.28
C SER A 229 -21.17 25.48 -16.64
N LYS A 230 -22.28 26.22 -16.70
CA LYS A 230 -22.80 26.78 -17.94
C LYS A 230 -21.77 27.73 -18.54
N GLY A 231 -21.51 27.56 -19.82
CA GLY A 231 -20.54 28.35 -20.57
C GLY A 231 -20.57 27.98 -22.03
N GLN A 232 -19.79 28.72 -22.82
CA GLN A 232 -19.72 28.53 -24.27
C GLN A 232 -18.28 28.60 -24.74
N VAL A 233 -17.94 27.81 -25.77
CA VAL A 233 -16.66 27.93 -26.46
C VAL A 233 -16.71 29.17 -27.35
N VAL A 234 -15.95 30.20 -26.98
CA VAL A 234 -15.93 31.50 -27.68
C VAL A 234 -14.75 31.63 -28.65
N TYR A 235 -13.75 30.76 -28.54
CA TYR A 235 -12.63 30.68 -29.47
C TYR A 235 -12.09 29.24 -29.52
N ARG A 236 -11.67 28.79 -30.71
CA ARG A 236 -11.09 27.47 -30.92
C ARG A 236 -9.98 27.54 -31.95
N ASN A 237 -8.86 26.85 -31.68
CA ASN A 237 -7.81 26.60 -32.66
C ASN A 237 -7.25 25.17 -32.51
N ARG A 238 -6.12 24.87 -33.14
CA ARG A 238 -5.49 23.53 -33.09
C ARG A 238 -5.06 23.10 -31.68
N MET A 239 -4.74 24.04 -30.79
CA MET A 239 -4.22 23.75 -29.46
C MET A 239 -5.26 23.88 -28.36
N ILE A 240 -6.20 24.82 -28.47
CA ILE A 240 -7.08 25.19 -27.36
C ILE A 240 -8.53 25.42 -27.78
N GLU A 241 -9.41 25.27 -26.80
CA GLU A 241 -10.74 25.84 -26.76
C GLU A 241 -10.80 26.83 -25.59
N LEU A 242 -11.27 28.05 -25.84
CA LEU A 242 -11.50 29.06 -24.81
C LEU A 242 -12.98 29.02 -24.42
N ILE A 243 -13.24 28.71 -23.15
CA ILE A 243 -14.59 28.65 -22.59
C ILE A 243 -14.85 29.95 -21.82
N GLN A 244 -15.94 30.65 -22.17
CA GLN A 244 -16.48 31.73 -21.37
C GLN A 244 -17.66 31.21 -20.57
N TYR A 245 -17.56 31.23 -19.24
CA TYR A 245 -18.64 30.81 -18.34
C TYR A 245 -19.74 31.88 -18.25
N GLU A 246 -20.98 31.40 -18.10
CA GLU A 246 -22.17 32.25 -17.91
C GLU A 246 -22.12 32.93 -16.54
N ALA A 247 -22.32 34.24 -16.52
CA ALA A 247 -22.36 35.00 -15.27
C ALA A 247 -23.50 34.48 -14.37
N GLN A 248 -23.17 34.13 -13.12
CA GLN A 248 -24.15 33.69 -12.12
C GLN A 248 -24.73 34.86 -11.30
N THR A 249 -24.41 36.11 -11.66
CA THR A 249 -24.81 37.34 -10.97
C THR A 249 -25.08 38.46 -11.97
N GLU A 250 -25.85 39.47 -11.55
CA GLU A 250 -26.19 40.62 -12.42
C GLU A 250 -24.99 41.53 -12.73
N LYS A 251 -24.00 41.59 -11.81
CA LYS A 251 -22.81 42.42 -11.94
C LYS A 251 -21.57 41.58 -11.67
N VAL A 252 -20.59 41.70 -12.54
CA VAL A 252 -19.27 41.08 -12.41
C VAL A 252 -18.19 42.15 -12.30
N HIS A 253 -17.00 41.77 -11.85
CA HIS A 253 -15.84 42.66 -11.87
C HIS A 253 -15.44 43.00 -13.32
N GLU A 254 -14.94 44.22 -13.53
CA GLU A 254 -14.53 44.71 -14.85
C GLU A 254 -13.34 43.92 -15.43
N THR A 255 -12.40 43.52 -14.58
CA THR A 255 -11.23 42.72 -15.00
C THR A 255 -11.58 41.21 -14.98
N PRO A 256 -11.44 40.50 -16.12
CA PRO A 256 -11.73 39.07 -16.18
C PRO A 256 -10.63 38.24 -15.52
N ILE A 257 -11.00 37.03 -15.07
CA ILE A 257 -10.05 36.00 -14.63
C ILE A 257 -9.84 35.00 -15.76
N VAL A 258 -8.59 34.70 -16.08
CA VAL A 258 -8.21 33.67 -17.05
C VAL A 258 -7.61 32.49 -16.31
N ILE A 259 -8.22 31.32 -16.46
CA ILE A 259 -7.74 30.07 -15.87
C ILE A 259 -6.96 29.30 -16.93
N PHE A 260 -5.70 28.99 -16.66
CA PHE A 260 -4.84 28.19 -17.53
C PHE A 260 -4.57 26.81 -16.89
N PRO A 261 -5.35 25.77 -17.23
CA PRO A 261 -5.24 24.46 -16.60
C PRO A 261 -3.93 23.73 -16.99
N PRO A 262 -3.47 22.76 -16.18
CA PRO A 262 -2.38 21.89 -16.57
C PRO A 262 -2.78 20.99 -17.75
N TRP A 263 -1.80 20.67 -18.59
CA TRP A 263 -1.94 19.85 -19.80
C TRP A 263 -1.77 18.33 -19.60
N ILE A 264 -1.33 17.89 -18.42
CA ILE A 264 -1.09 16.45 -18.12
C ILE A 264 -2.41 15.74 -17.73
N ASN A 265 -3.50 16.48 -17.52
CA ASN A 265 -4.86 15.96 -17.33
C ASN A 265 -5.87 16.91 -17.99
N LYS A 266 -7.17 16.60 -17.93
CA LYS A 266 -8.23 17.46 -18.49
C LYS A 266 -8.57 18.62 -17.53
N PHE A 267 -8.98 19.78 -18.06
CA PHE A 267 -9.17 21.01 -17.27
C PHE A 267 -10.16 20.92 -16.12
N TYR A 268 -11.15 20.03 -16.20
CA TYR A 268 -12.25 19.92 -15.25
C TYR A 268 -11.93 19.12 -13.98
N ILE A 269 -10.64 18.86 -13.74
CA ILE A 269 -10.14 18.33 -12.45
C ILE A 269 -9.71 19.43 -11.48
N LEU A 270 -9.79 20.70 -11.90
CA LEU A 270 -9.47 21.88 -11.09
C LEU A 270 -10.49 22.13 -9.99
#